data_AF-A0A956R5P4-F1
#
_entry.id   AF-A0A956R5P4-F1
#
_cell.length_a   1.000
_cell.length_b   1.000
_cell.length_c   1.000
_cell.angle_alpha   90.00
_cell.angle_beta   90.00
_cell.angle_gamma   90.00
#
_symmetry.space_group_name_H-M   'P 1'
#
loop_
_entity.id
_entity.type
_entity.pdbx_description
1 polymer ?
#
loop_
_entity_poly.entity_id
_entity_poly.type
_entity_poly.pdbx_seq_one_letter_code
_entity_poly.pdbx_strand_id
1 'polypeptide(L)'
;MSSGNPTPRPQTTPAERPRPTSPNDALESPGDRVWRWWVLWVLGTNAGFMPGMFAIGLPLADALEPSLVARLDPQTAGVLVALIPALPAGLLTGVGQWLSLRTKLPSARAWWWLTGVGWTLGTAVAVVVLFSIDPTTDTRIFLGLPQLVISVVGGAGAGALQQLVLRGRVPGAGWWIPVSALGWGIQFPGMLAGLWLVRGFKRAARPEGGLEPRIAQEPPVRNPTIP
;
A
#
# COMPACT_ATOMS: atom_id res chain seq x y z
N MET A 1 -36.30 -67.70 -4.43
CA MET A 1 -36.54 -66.26 -4.17
C MET A 1 -36.10 -65.97 -2.74
N SER A 2 -34.90 -65.41 -2.56
CA SER A 2 -34.31 -65.15 -1.24
C SER A 2 -34.68 -63.73 -0.80
N SER A 3 -35.44 -63.61 0.28
CA SER A 3 -35.84 -62.32 0.85
C SER A 3 -34.67 -61.77 1.68
N GLY A 4 -33.94 -60.80 1.13
CA GLY A 4 -32.86 -60.13 1.85
C GLY A 4 -33.42 -59.22 2.94
N ASN A 5 -33.04 -59.46 4.19
CA ASN A 5 -33.38 -58.60 5.32
C ASN A 5 -32.73 -57.21 5.14
N PRO A 6 -33.50 -56.11 5.20
CA PRO A 6 -32.95 -54.77 5.07
C PRO A 6 -32.03 -54.47 6.26
N THR A 7 -30.79 -54.12 5.96
CA THR A 7 -29.81 -53.66 6.96
C THR A 7 -30.31 -52.35 7.58
N PRO A 8 -30.43 -52.24 8.92
CA PRO A 8 -30.88 -51.02 9.57
C PRO A 8 -29.91 -49.87 9.25
N ARG A 9 -30.46 -48.76 8.72
CA ARG A 9 -29.66 -47.55 8.50
C ARG A 9 -29.17 -47.02 9.85
N PRO A 10 -27.87 -46.71 10.00
CA PRO A 10 -27.37 -46.11 11.22
C PRO A 10 -28.11 -44.79 11.47
N GLN A 11 -28.73 -44.67 12.65
CA GLN A 11 -29.34 -43.44 13.09
C GLN A 11 -28.22 -42.39 13.20
N THR A 12 -28.25 -41.40 12.32
CA THR A 12 -27.36 -40.24 12.45
C THR A 12 -27.81 -39.46 13.67
N THR A 13 -27.09 -39.61 14.78
CA THR A 13 -27.23 -38.74 15.95
C THR A 13 -27.16 -37.29 15.47
N PRO A 14 -28.12 -36.42 15.79
CA PRO A 14 -28.07 -35.02 15.40
C PRO A 14 -26.73 -34.44 15.86
N ALA A 15 -25.92 -33.96 14.92
CA ALA A 15 -24.63 -33.38 15.25
C ALA A 15 -24.84 -32.27 16.30
N GLU A 16 -24.33 -32.50 17.51
CA GLU A 16 -24.44 -31.54 18.61
C GLU A 16 -23.81 -30.24 18.14
N ARG A 17 -24.61 -29.17 18.02
CA ARG A 17 -24.09 -27.88 17.57
C ARG A 17 -23.03 -27.42 18.58
N PRO A 18 -21.84 -27.00 18.14
CA PRO A 18 -20.81 -26.50 19.04
C PRO A 18 -21.38 -25.34 19.87
N ARG A 19 -21.29 -25.44 21.20
CA ARG A 19 -21.70 -24.36 22.11
C ARG A 19 -20.82 -23.12 21.85
N PRO A 20 -21.40 -21.91 21.82
CA PRO A 20 -20.64 -20.68 21.68
C PRO A 20 -19.63 -20.53 22.82
N THR A 21 -18.41 -20.13 22.49
CA THR A 21 -17.27 -19.98 23.42
C THR A 21 -17.31 -18.69 24.22
N SER A 22 -18.07 -17.69 23.78
CA SER A 22 -18.24 -16.40 24.44
C SER A 22 -19.69 -15.91 24.29
N PRO A 23 -20.26 -15.23 25.31
CA PRO A 23 -21.58 -14.58 25.22
C PRO A 23 -21.69 -13.63 24.01
N ASN A 24 -20.58 -13.00 23.59
CA ASN A 24 -20.56 -12.09 22.45
C ASN A 24 -20.61 -12.82 21.10
N ASP A 25 -20.19 -14.09 21.04
CA ASP A 25 -20.22 -14.89 19.81
C ASP A 25 -21.65 -15.22 19.37
N ALA A 26 -22.61 -15.16 20.30
CA ALA A 26 -24.03 -15.42 20.05
C ALA A 26 -24.75 -14.24 19.39
N LEU A 27 -24.19 -13.03 19.48
CA LEU A 27 -24.82 -11.80 18.96
C LEU A 27 -24.28 -11.37 17.60
N GLU A 28 -23.05 -11.75 17.23
CA GLU A 28 -22.49 -11.38 15.94
C GLU A 28 -23.06 -12.23 14.79
N SER A 29 -23.66 -11.56 13.81
CA SER A 29 -24.07 -12.25 12.60
C SER A 29 -22.83 -12.79 11.86
N PRO A 30 -22.95 -13.86 11.06
CA PRO A 30 -21.84 -14.33 10.22
C PRO A 30 -21.25 -13.22 9.32
N GLY A 31 -22.08 -12.26 8.89
CA GLY A 31 -21.65 -11.10 8.12
C GLY A 31 -20.71 -10.17 8.91
N ASP A 32 -21.03 -9.88 10.17
CA ASP A 32 -20.25 -8.97 11.01
C ASP A 32 -18.83 -9.48 11.25
N ARG A 33 -18.67 -10.79 11.45
CA ARG A 33 -17.34 -11.42 11.61
C ARG A 33 -16.49 -11.31 10.35
N VAL A 34 -17.11 -11.47 9.18
CA VAL A 34 -16.41 -11.31 7.89
C VAL A 34 -16.01 -9.85 7.72
N TRP A 35 -16.92 -8.91 7.96
CA TRP A 35 -16.67 -7.49 7.85
C TRP A 35 -15.58 -6.99 8.80
N ARG A 36 -15.64 -7.36 10.08
CA ARG A 36 -14.61 -7.00 11.08
C ARG A 36 -13.23 -7.46 10.64
N TRP A 37 -13.14 -8.67 10.11
CA TRP A 37 -11.87 -9.19 9.58
C TRP A 37 -11.37 -8.40 8.37
N TRP A 38 -12.26 -8.01 7.45
CA TRP A 38 -11.93 -7.14 6.32
C TRP A 38 -11.41 -5.77 6.77
N VAL A 39 -12.07 -5.14 7.73
CA VAL A 39 -11.62 -3.86 8.29
C VAL A 39 -10.23 -3.99 8.90
N LEU A 40 -9.98 -5.02 9.71
CA LEU A 40 -8.66 -5.27 10.29
C LEU A 40 -7.59 -5.51 9.23
N TRP A 41 -7.93 -6.22 8.15
CA TRP A 41 -7.02 -6.43 7.02
C TRP A 41 -6.63 -5.12 6.33
N VAL A 42 -7.62 -4.26 6.05
CA VAL A 42 -7.40 -2.95 5.41
C VAL A 42 -6.58 -2.05 6.32
N LEU A 43 -6.91 -2.00 7.62
CA LEU A 43 -6.17 -1.22 8.60
C LEU A 43 -4.74 -1.73 8.75
N GLY A 44 -4.52 -3.05 8.85
CA GLY A 44 -3.19 -3.65 8.92
C GLY A 44 -2.35 -3.36 7.68
N THR A 45 -2.95 -3.43 6.50
CA THR A 45 -2.30 -3.08 5.23
C THR A 45 -1.85 -1.62 5.23
N ASN A 46 -2.72 -0.68 5.60
CA ASN A 46 -2.41 0.75 5.61
C ASN A 46 -1.43 1.14 6.73
N ALA A 47 -1.61 0.56 7.92
CA ALA A 47 -0.73 0.77 9.06
C ALA A 47 0.69 0.22 8.83
N GLY A 48 0.86 -0.76 7.95
CA GLY A 48 2.16 -1.22 7.49
C GLY A 48 2.73 -0.33 6.38
N PHE A 49 1.92 -0.01 5.38
CA PHE A 49 2.32 0.80 4.23
C PHE A 49 2.83 2.19 4.64
N MET A 50 2.07 2.92 5.47
CA MET A 50 2.39 4.30 5.83
C MET A 50 3.76 4.46 6.51
N PRO A 51 4.09 3.77 7.62
CA PRO A 51 5.42 3.89 8.22
C PRO A 51 6.50 3.30 7.32
N GLY A 52 6.24 2.21 6.59
CA GLY A 52 7.23 1.62 5.69
C GLY A 52 7.64 2.56 4.57
N MET A 53 6.67 3.24 3.96
CA MET A 53 6.90 4.24 2.92
C MET A 53 7.47 5.54 3.51
N PHE A 54 6.79 6.15 4.47
CA PHE A 54 7.06 7.53 4.87
C PHE A 54 8.04 7.68 6.03
N ALA A 55 8.11 6.72 6.96
CA ALA A 55 9.02 6.81 8.11
C ALA A 55 10.37 6.14 7.86
N ILE A 56 10.43 5.16 6.95
CA ILE A 56 11.65 4.40 6.67
C ILE A 56 12.08 4.61 5.21
N GLY A 57 11.19 4.29 4.27
CA GLY A 57 11.49 4.23 2.85
C GLY A 57 11.99 5.53 2.26
N LEU A 58 11.18 6.59 2.35
CA LEU A 58 11.51 7.89 1.79
C LEU A 58 12.73 8.54 2.45
N PRO A 59 12.86 8.57 3.79
CA PRO A 59 14.09 9.07 4.43
C PRO A 59 15.35 8.30 4.01
N LEU A 60 15.24 6.97 3.86
CA LEU A 60 16.37 6.15 3.42
C LEU A 60 16.71 6.42 1.96
N ALA A 61 15.72 6.63 1.09
CA ALA A 61 15.93 6.99 -0.30
C ALA A 61 16.63 8.35 -0.42
N ASP A 62 16.15 9.36 0.31
CA ASP A 62 16.73 10.72 0.35
C ASP A 62 18.19 10.71 0.83
N ALA A 63 18.50 9.89 1.85
CA ALA A 63 19.86 9.74 2.36
C ALA A 63 20.83 9.07 1.37
N LEU A 64 20.33 8.15 0.53
CA LEU A 64 21.16 7.37 -0.41
C LEU A 64 21.22 7.97 -1.81
N GLU A 65 20.21 8.73 -2.22
CA GLU A 65 20.06 9.29 -3.56
C GLU A 65 21.32 10.04 -4.06
N PRO A 66 21.95 10.96 -3.31
CA PRO A 66 23.11 11.69 -3.79
C PRO A 66 24.28 10.76 -4.15
N SER A 67 24.47 9.70 -3.35
CA SER A 67 25.56 8.73 -3.55
C SER A 67 25.32 7.79 -4.73
N LEU A 68 24.06 7.44 -4.99
CA LEU A 68 23.65 6.56 -6.09
C LEU A 68 23.67 7.31 -7.42
N VAL A 69 23.08 8.51 -7.46
CA VAL A 69 23.02 9.35 -8.67
C VAL A 69 24.42 9.77 -9.14
N ALA A 70 25.37 9.95 -8.22
CA ALA A 70 26.75 10.28 -8.58
C ALA A 70 27.54 9.12 -9.22
N ARG A 71 27.08 7.87 -9.08
CA ARG A 71 27.87 6.67 -9.44
C ARG A 71 27.25 5.82 -10.54
N LEU A 72 25.96 5.99 -10.80
CA LEU A 72 25.19 5.14 -11.70
C LEU A 72 24.60 5.98 -12.82
N ASP A 73 24.25 5.34 -13.93
CA ASP A 73 23.44 6.00 -14.94
C ASP A 73 22.06 6.38 -14.36
N PRO A 74 21.39 7.41 -14.91
CA PRO A 74 20.13 7.90 -14.36
C PRO A 74 19.01 6.85 -14.26
N GLN A 75 18.97 5.87 -15.16
CA GLN A 75 17.94 4.84 -15.18
C GLN A 75 18.17 3.84 -14.05
N THR A 76 19.41 3.34 -13.89
CA THR A 76 19.77 2.44 -12.79
C THR A 76 19.61 3.14 -11.44
N ALA A 77 20.04 4.40 -11.31
CA ALA A 77 19.83 5.19 -10.10
C ALA A 77 18.35 5.34 -9.77
N GLY A 78 17.52 5.70 -10.75
CA GLY A 78 16.08 5.87 -10.58
C GLY A 78 15.37 4.58 -10.13
N VAL A 79 15.73 3.43 -10.71
CA VAL A 79 15.23 2.13 -10.26
C VAL A 79 15.61 1.88 -8.81
N LEU A 80 16.89 1.98 -8.44
CA LEU A 80 17.32 1.69 -7.07
C LEU A 80 16.68 2.62 -6.04
N VAL A 81 16.60 3.92 -6.34
CA VAL A 81 15.93 4.91 -5.49
C VAL A 81 14.46 4.56 -5.27
N ALA A 82 13.77 4.05 -6.30
CA ALA A 82 12.37 3.63 -6.18
C ALA A 82 12.18 2.30 -5.40
N LEU A 83 13.16 1.40 -5.42
CA LEU A 83 13.09 0.12 -4.69
C LEU A 83 13.33 0.27 -3.19
N ILE A 84 14.15 1.25 -2.80
CA ILE A 84 14.45 1.55 -1.39
C ILE A 84 13.19 1.77 -0.55
N PRO A 85 12.19 2.59 -0.98
CA PRO A 85 10.95 2.73 -0.23
C PRO A 85 9.96 1.60 -0.45
N ALA A 86 9.97 0.94 -1.61
CA ALA A 86 9.04 -0.13 -1.93
C ALA A 86 9.21 -1.36 -1.03
N LEU A 87 10.46 -1.73 -0.71
CA LEU A 87 10.73 -2.92 0.08
C LEU A 87 10.23 -2.78 1.55
N PRO A 88 10.59 -1.74 2.33
CA PRO A 88 10.06 -1.54 3.68
C PRO A 88 8.54 -1.38 3.69
N ALA A 89 7.97 -0.65 2.73
CA ALA A 89 6.53 -0.51 2.59
C ALA A 89 5.85 -1.87 2.36
N GLY A 90 6.37 -2.69 1.44
CA GLY A 90 5.84 -4.01 1.15
C GLY A 90 5.99 -4.99 2.32
N LEU A 91 7.13 -4.98 3.02
CA LEU A 91 7.38 -5.85 4.18
C LEU A 91 6.45 -5.51 5.34
N LEU A 92 6.35 -4.24 5.73
CA LEU A 92 5.49 -3.83 6.85
C LEU A 92 4.00 -4.01 6.51
N THR A 93 3.60 -3.74 5.26
CA THR A 93 2.26 -4.10 4.76
C THR A 93 2.01 -5.60 4.90
N GLY A 94 2.98 -6.41 4.47
CA GLY A 94 2.95 -7.86 4.58
C GLY A 94 2.82 -8.35 6.02
N VAL A 95 3.49 -7.71 6.98
CA VAL A 95 3.36 -8.00 8.41
C VAL A 95 1.95 -7.68 8.90
N GLY A 96 1.39 -6.51 8.59
CA GLY A 96 0.02 -6.16 8.96
C GLY A 96 -1.02 -7.12 8.41
N GLN A 97 -0.85 -7.55 7.16
CA GLN A 97 -1.66 -8.60 6.53
C GLN A 97 -1.48 -9.96 7.22
N TRP A 98 -0.24 -10.36 7.48
CA TRP A 98 0.06 -11.62 8.17
C TRP A 98 -0.55 -11.67 9.58
N LEU A 99 -0.49 -10.57 10.34
CA LEU A 99 -1.12 -10.49 11.67
C LEU A 99 -2.64 -10.70 11.61
N SER A 100 -3.28 -10.28 10.52
CA SER A 100 -4.71 -10.49 10.26
C SER A 100 -5.02 -11.91 9.77
N LEU A 101 -4.09 -12.54 9.05
CA LEU A 101 -4.25 -13.92 8.52
C LEU A 101 -3.91 -15.00 9.52
N ARG A 102 -2.93 -14.78 10.42
CA ARG A 102 -2.40 -15.84 11.31
C ARG A 102 -3.45 -16.48 12.21
N THR A 103 -4.56 -15.77 12.47
CA THR A 103 -5.70 -16.27 13.24
C THR A 103 -6.53 -17.31 12.47
N LYS A 104 -6.50 -17.27 11.13
CA LYS A 104 -7.27 -18.17 10.25
C LYS A 104 -6.37 -19.15 9.49
N LEU A 105 -5.15 -18.75 9.16
CA LEU A 105 -4.19 -19.51 8.35
C LEU A 105 -2.79 -19.46 8.98
N PRO A 106 -2.52 -20.30 9.99
CA PRO A 106 -1.22 -20.32 10.69
C PRO A 106 -0.04 -20.65 9.77
N SER A 107 -0.29 -21.33 8.64
CA SER A 107 0.71 -21.67 7.62
C SER A 107 1.14 -20.48 6.76
N ALA A 108 0.44 -19.34 6.81
CA ALA A 108 0.74 -18.16 6.01
C ALA A 108 1.96 -17.36 6.51
N ARG A 109 2.94 -17.99 7.17
CA ARG A 109 4.13 -17.30 7.72
C ARG A 109 5.00 -16.64 6.65
N ALA A 110 5.02 -17.17 5.44
CA ALA A 110 5.75 -16.58 4.31
C ALA A 110 5.03 -15.38 3.67
N TRP A 111 3.80 -15.05 4.10
CA TRP A 111 2.96 -14.04 3.45
C TRP A 111 3.60 -12.65 3.43
N TRP A 112 4.23 -12.26 4.54
CA TRP A 112 4.86 -10.94 4.63
C TRP A 112 6.06 -10.81 3.67
N TRP A 113 6.85 -11.88 3.52
CA TRP A 113 7.93 -11.95 2.54
C TRP A 113 7.40 -11.88 1.10
N LEU A 114 6.39 -12.67 0.78
CA LEU A 114 5.78 -12.66 -0.56
C LEU A 114 5.22 -11.28 -0.91
N THR A 115 4.63 -10.59 0.07
CA THR A 115 4.11 -9.23 -0.13
C THR A 115 5.26 -8.25 -0.37
N GLY A 116 6.32 -8.30 0.43
CA GLY A 116 7.50 -7.45 0.26
C GLY A 116 8.18 -7.66 -1.10
N VAL A 117 8.48 -8.90 -1.46
CA VAL A 117 9.11 -9.24 -2.74
C VAL A 117 8.22 -8.86 -3.92
N GLY A 118 6.92 -9.15 -3.85
CA GLY A 118 5.96 -8.78 -4.89
C GLY A 118 5.88 -7.27 -5.11
N TRP A 119 5.88 -6.48 -4.04
CA TRP A 119 5.92 -5.02 -4.10
C TRP A 119 7.21 -4.48 -4.74
N THR A 120 8.35 -5.00 -4.32
CA THR A 120 9.66 -4.60 -4.86
C THR A 120 9.75 -4.92 -6.35
N LEU A 121 9.39 -6.15 -6.75
CA LEU A 121 9.42 -6.56 -8.16
C LEU A 121 8.41 -5.76 -9.01
N GLY A 122 7.19 -5.57 -8.52
CA GLY A 122 6.18 -4.76 -9.20
C GLY A 122 6.63 -3.31 -9.41
N THR A 123 7.27 -2.73 -8.39
CA THR A 123 7.85 -1.37 -8.48
C THR A 123 9.00 -1.32 -9.48
N ALA A 124 9.90 -2.31 -9.47
CA ALA A 124 10.99 -2.39 -10.44
C ALA A 124 10.46 -2.39 -11.88
N VAL A 125 9.48 -3.26 -12.16
CA VAL A 125 8.86 -3.35 -13.48
C VAL A 125 8.16 -2.05 -13.86
N ALA A 126 7.39 -1.45 -12.95
CA ALA A 126 6.68 -0.20 -13.21
C ALA A 126 7.65 0.95 -13.56
N VAL A 127 8.77 1.05 -12.83
CA VAL A 127 9.78 2.09 -13.06
C VAL A 127 10.51 1.87 -14.39
N VAL A 128 10.87 0.63 -14.73
CA VAL A 128 11.48 0.30 -16.03
C VAL A 128 10.53 0.65 -17.18
N VAL A 129 9.25 0.31 -17.04
CA VAL A 129 8.21 0.66 -18.03
C VAL A 129 8.09 2.18 -18.17
N LEU A 130 8.02 2.92 -17.05
CA LEU A 130 7.93 4.38 -17.07
C LEU A 130 9.14 5.03 -17.74
N PHE A 131 10.37 4.56 -17.47
CA PHE A 131 11.58 5.05 -18.14
C PHE A 131 11.68 4.67 -19.62
N SER A 132 10.93 3.65 -20.05
CA SER A 132 10.88 3.25 -21.46
C SER A 132 9.92 4.12 -22.29
N ILE A 133 9.11 4.96 -21.64
CA ILE A 133 8.19 5.89 -22.30
C ILE A 133 8.93 7.22 -22.52
N ASP A 134 8.88 7.74 -23.75
CA ASP A 134 9.62 8.93 -24.17
C ASP A 134 9.32 10.14 -23.26
N PRO A 135 10.35 10.72 -22.60
CA PRO A 135 10.19 11.84 -21.66
C PRO A 135 9.72 13.15 -22.32
N THR A 136 9.73 13.25 -23.65
CA THR A 136 9.16 14.39 -24.39
C THR A 136 7.64 14.44 -24.34
N THR A 137 6.99 13.33 -23.99
CA THR A 137 5.54 13.29 -23.79
C THR A 137 5.22 13.96 -22.46
N ASP A 138 4.40 15.02 -22.48
CA ASP A 138 4.06 15.85 -21.32
C ASP A 138 3.70 14.99 -20.09
N THR A 139 4.70 14.80 -19.22
CA THR A 139 4.70 13.83 -18.13
C THR A 139 3.59 14.12 -17.11
N ARG A 140 3.07 15.36 -17.11
CA ARG A 140 1.96 15.81 -16.25
C ARG A 140 0.64 15.12 -16.60
N ILE A 141 0.37 14.85 -17.88
CA ILE A 141 -0.82 14.11 -18.32
C ILE A 141 -0.64 12.61 -18.05
N PHE A 142 0.59 12.12 -18.16
CA PHE A 142 0.96 10.73 -17.88
C PHE A 142 0.82 10.32 -16.40
N LEU A 143 0.98 11.27 -15.48
CA LEU A 143 0.87 11.02 -14.03
C LEU A 143 -0.58 10.91 -13.52
N GLY A 144 -1.58 11.31 -14.31
CA GLY A 144 -2.99 11.28 -13.91
C GLY A 144 -3.70 9.99 -14.28
N LEU A 145 -4.19 9.93 -15.52
CA LEU A 145 -5.06 8.84 -15.98
C LEU A 145 -4.30 7.52 -16.19
N PRO A 146 -3.12 7.47 -16.85
CA PRO A 146 -2.36 6.22 -17.00
C PRO A 146 -1.97 5.62 -15.66
N GLN A 147 -1.54 6.44 -14.70
CA GLN A 147 -1.19 5.99 -13.35
C GLN A 147 -2.39 5.42 -12.59
N LEU A 148 -3.58 6.04 -12.73
CA LEU A 148 -4.82 5.51 -12.18
C LEU A 148 -5.14 4.14 -12.80
N VAL A 149 -5.05 4.01 -14.11
CA VAL A 149 -5.27 2.74 -14.82
C VAL A 149 -4.29 1.67 -14.36
N ILE A 150 -2.99 1.99 -14.27
CA ILE A 150 -1.96 1.08 -13.77
C ILE A 150 -2.27 0.66 -12.33
N SER A 151 -2.67 1.61 -11.47
CA SER A 151 -3.02 1.33 -10.07
C SER A 151 -4.23 0.41 -9.96
N VAL A 152 -5.28 0.65 -10.75
CA VAL A 152 -6.50 -0.17 -10.78
C VAL A 152 -6.20 -1.56 -11.33
N VAL A 153 -5.44 -1.67 -12.43
CA VAL A 153 -5.06 -2.95 -13.03
C VAL A 153 -4.13 -3.75 -12.10
N GLY A 154 -3.14 -3.08 -11.51
CA GLY A 154 -2.25 -3.69 -10.51
C GLY A 154 -3.01 -4.17 -9.28
N GLY A 155 -3.93 -3.35 -8.76
CA GLY A 155 -4.84 -3.71 -7.67
C GLY A 155 -5.74 -4.90 -8.01
N ALA A 156 -6.31 -4.93 -9.21
CA ALA A 156 -7.11 -6.06 -9.69
C ALA A 156 -6.27 -7.34 -9.81
N GLY A 157 -5.04 -7.26 -10.33
CA GLY A 157 -4.10 -8.38 -10.42
C GLY A 157 -3.72 -8.93 -9.05
N ALA A 158 -3.38 -8.05 -8.10
CA ALA A 158 -3.12 -8.44 -6.72
C ALA A 158 -4.35 -9.08 -6.06
N GLY A 159 -5.53 -8.51 -6.27
CA GLY A 159 -6.80 -9.07 -5.79
C GLY A 159 -7.11 -10.45 -6.38
N ALA A 160 -6.79 -10.68 -7.66
CA ALA A 160 -6.96 -11.97 -8.29
C ALA A 160 -6.02 -13.03 -7.70
N LEU A 161 -4.74 -12.69 -7.49
CA LEU A 161 -3.78 -13.57 -6.83
C LEU A 161 -4.21 -13.91 -5.39
N GLN A 162 -4.65 -12.92 -4.63
CA GLN A 162 -5.21 -13.11 -3.29
C GLN A 162 -6.45 -13.99 -3.31
N GLN A 163 -7.36 -13.76 -4.26
CA GLN A 163 -8.54 -14.58 -4.45
C GLN A 163 -8.16 -16.04 -4.72
N LEU A 164 -7.16 -16.32 -5.55
CA LEU A 164 -6.72 -17.68 -5.83
C LEU A 164 -6.20 -18.38 -4.56
N VAL A 165 -5.42 -17.69 -3.72
CA VAL A 165 -4.93 -18.25 -2.46
C VAL A 165 -6.07 -18.49 -1.45
N LEU A 166 -7.05 -17.59 -1.42
CA LEU A 166 -8.15 -17.63 -0.46
C LEU A 166 -9.37 -18.44 -0.95
N ARG A 167 -9.35 -18.88 -2.22
CA ARG A 167 -10.44 -19.63 -2.84
C ARG A 167 -10.70 -20.91 -2.05
N GLY A 168 -11.94 -21.09 -1.61
CA GLY A 168 -12.36 -22.24 -0.80
C GLY A 168 -12.01 -22.15 0.68
N ARG A 169 -11.23 -21.16 1.13
CA ARG A 169 -10.89 -20.95 2.56
C ARG A 169 -11.67 -19.81 3.20
N VAL A 170 -12.02 -18.79 2.43
CA VAL A 170 -12.76 -17.62 2.92
C VAL A 170 -14.02 -17.41 2.08
N PRO A 171 -15.23 -17.43 2.70
CA PRO A 171 -16.45 -17.09 1.99
C PRO A 171 -16.39 -15.63 1.52
N GLY A 172 -16.80 -15.39 0.27
CA GLY A 172 -16.74 -14.05 -0.33
C GLY A 172 -15.40 -13.67 -0.94
N ALA A 173 -14.48 -14.61 -1.17
CA ALA A 173 -13.19 -14.33 -1.80
C ALA A 173 -13.28 -13.65 -3.20
N GLY A 174 -14.42 -13.71 -3.88
CA GLY A 174 -14.64 -12.99 -5.13
C GLY A 174 -14.58 -11.46 -4.99
N TRP A 175 -14.78 -10.91 -3.78
CA TRP A 175 -14.73 -9.47 -3.53
C TRP A 175 -13.31 -8.89 -3.49
N TRP A 176 -12.27 -9.73 -3.45
CA TRP A 176 -10.88 -9.26 -3.41
C TRP A 176 -10.47 -8.46 -4.64
N ILE A 177 -10.91 -8.86 -5.83
CA ILE A 177 -10.59 -8.13 -7.07
C ILE A 177 -11.13 -6.69 -7.03
N PRO A 178 -12.45 -6.44 -6.89
CA PRO A 178 -12.97 -5.08 -6.91
C PRO A 178 -12.48 -4.24 -5.73
N VAL A 179 -12.34 -4.82 -4.53
CA VAL A 179 -11.85 -4.09 -3.36
C VAL A 179 -10.39 -3.68 -3.52
N SER A 180 -9.52 -4.57 -4.01
CA SER A 180 -8.12 -4.23 -4.25
C SER A 180 -7.96 -3.23 -5.38
N ALA A 181 -8.73 -3.38 -6.47
CA ALA A 181 -8.75 -2.42 -7.57
C ALA A 181 -9.18 -1.01 -7.10
N LEU A 182 -10.26 -0.91 -6.32
CA LEU A 182 -10.73 0.35 -5.75
C LEU A 182 -9.74 0.93 -4.73
N GLY A 183 -9.21 0.09 -3.83
CA GLY A 183 -8.26 0.53 -2.81
C GLY A 183 -7.02 1.18 -3.43
N TRP A 184 -6.43 0.53 -4.44
CA TRP A 184 -5.28 1.08 -5.16
C TRP A 184 -5.66 2.29 -6.02
N GLY A 185 -6.81 2.25 -6.68
CA GLY A 185 -7.33 3.36 -7.47
C GLY A 185 -7.59 4.64 -6.66
N ILE A 186 -8.04 4.51 -5.40
CA ILE A 186 -8.32 5.64 -4.50
C ILE A 186 -7.05 6.14 -3.80
N GLN A 187 -6.09 5.25 -3.53
CA GLN A 187 -4.85 5.61 -2.83
C GLN A 187 -4.09 6.74 -3.52
N PHE A 188 -4.01 6.72 -4.86
CA PHE A 188 -3.24 7.71 -5.62
C PHE A 188 -3.87 9.11 -5.62
N PRO A 189 -5.16 9.28 -5.97
CA PRO A 189 -5.86 10.56 -5.80
C PRO A 189 -5.84 11.06 -4.35
N GLY A 190 -6.00 10.17 -3.37
CA GLY A 190 -5.93 10.52 -1.95
C GLY A 190 -4.56 11.05 -1.53
N MET A 191 -3.49 10.42 -2.00
CA MET A 191 -2.11 10.89 -1.77
C MET A 191 -1.86 12.26 -2.42
N LEU A 192 -2.32 12.46 -3.67
CA LEU A 192 -2.20 13.74 -4.36
C LEU A 192 -2.98 14.85 -3.64
N ALA A 193 -4.19 14.57 -3.18
CA ALA A 193 -4.99 15.50 -2.39
C ALA A 193 -4.28 15.86 -1.07
N GLY A 194 -3.72 14.87 -0.36
CA GLY A 194 -2.94 15.09 0.85
C GLY A 194 -1.70 15.96 0.62
N LEU A 195 -0.93 15.67 -0.44
CA LEU A 195 0.25 16.46 -0.80
C LEU A 195 -0.11 17.91 -1.16
N TRP A 196 -1.21 18.10 -1.89
CA TRP A 196 -1.74 19.41 -2.23
C TRP A 196 -2.17 20.20 -0.99
N LEU A 197 -2.88 19.56 -0.06
CA LEU A 197 -3.27 20.17 1.22
C LEU A 197 -2.04 20.58 2.05
N VAL A 198 -1.05 19.69 2.21
CA VAL A 198 0.18 20.01 2.95
C VAL A 198 0.93 21.18 2.32
N ARG A 199 1.02 21.23 0.99
CA ARG A 199 1.62 22.37 0.27
C ARG A 199 0.79 23.65 0.45
N GLY A 200 -0.54 23.55 0.43
CA GLY A 200 -1.46 24.65 0.71
C GLY A 200 -1.27 25.22 2.11
N PHE A 201 -1.24 24.36 3.14
CA PHE A 201 -0.95 24.75 4.52
C PHE A 201 0.44 25.37 4.66
N LYS A 202 1.48 24.80 4.04
CA LYS A 202 2.83 25.39 4.06
C LYS A 202 2.88 26.78 3.40
N ARG A 203 2.09 27.03 2.36
CA ARG A 203 2.00 28.36 1.72
C ARG A 203 1.24 29.35 2.60
N ALA A 204 0.10 28.95 3.17
CA ALA A 204 -0.69 29.78 4.08
C ALA A 204 0.04 30.08 5.40
N ALA A 205 0.91 29.17 5.85
CA ALA A 205 1.75 29.35 7.04
C ALA A 205 3.01 30.17 6.78
N ARG A 206 3.35 30.51 5.52
CA ARG A 206 4.37 31.53 5.26
C ARG A 206 3.73 32.88 5.61
N PRO A 207 4.28 33.63 6.58
CA PRO A 207 3.75 34.95 6.88
C PRO A 207 3.82 35.79 5.58
N GLU A 208 2.66 36.20 5.06
CA GLU A 208 2.57 37.03 3.84
C GLU A 208 3.23 38.42 4.01
N GLY A 209 3.67 38.73 5.23
CA GLY A 209 4.46 39.90 5.55
C GLY A 209 5.68 39.53 6.37
N GLY A 210 6.38 38.44 6.01
CA GLY A 210 7.77 38.29 6.39
C GLY A 210 8.51 39.51 5.85
N LEU A 211 8.58 40.55 6.68
CA LEU A 211 9.50 41.65 6.54
C LEU A 211 10.80 40.99 6.13
N GLU A 212 11.19 41.11 4.85
CA GLU A 212 12.60 41.02 4.55
C GLU A 212 13.23 41.88 5.63
N PRO A 213 14.19 41.36 6.42
CA PRO A 213 15.01 42.26 7.17
C PRO A 213 15.48 43.24 6.11
N ARG A 214 14.97 44.48 6.16
CA ARG A 214 15.65 45.62 5.60
C ARG A 214 16.95 45.58 6.37
N ILE A 215 17.89 44.76 5.87
CA ILE A 215 19.30 45.02 5.99
C ILE A 215 19.32 46.45 5.51
N ALA A 216 19.43 47.37 6.49
CA ALA A 216 19.54 48.78 6.23
C ALA A 216 20.54 48.85 5.10
N GLN A 217 20.10 49.28 3.92
CA GLN A 217 21.00 49.47 2.80
C GLN A 217 22.09 50.35 3.38
N GLU A 218 23.28 49.76 3.60
CA GLU A 218 24.40 50.53 4.09
C GLU A 218 24.53 51.68 3.11
N PRO A 219 24.52 52.93 3.59
CA PRO A 219 24.64 54.06 2.71
C PRO A 219 25.89 53.84 1.85
N PRO A 220 25.83 54.11 0.53
CA PRO A 220 26.96 53.86 -0.35
C PRO A 220 28.20 54.52 0.24
N VAL A 221 29.21 53.70 0.54
CA VAL A 221 30.52 54.15 1.00
C VAL A 221 31.05 55.08 -0.08
N ARG A 222 31.02 56.40 0.18
CA ARG A 222 31.65 57.38 -0.70
C ARG A 222 33.14 57.10 -0.68
N ASN A 223 33.69 56.65 -1.81
CA ASN A 223 35.12 56.58 -2.01
C ASN A 223 35.73 57.97 -1.73
N PRO A 224 36.72 58.10 -0.84
CA PRO A 224 37.41 59.36 -0.64
C PRO A 224 38.14 59.73 -1.94
N THR A 225 37.81 60.89 -2.50
CA THR A 225 38.63 61.55 -3.52
C THR A 225 40.00 61.83 -2.91
N ILE A 226 41.03 61.15 -3.42
CA ILE A 226 42.42 61.42 -3.09
C ILE A 226 42.86 62.65 -3.90
N PRO A 227 43.39 63.72 -3.26
CA PRO A 227 43.93 64.90 -3.92
C PRO A 227 45.26 64.64 -4.63
#